data_AF-A0A1I3Y8V0-F1
#
_entry.id   AF-A0A1I3Y8V0-F1
#
_cell.length_a   1.000
_cell.length_b   1.000
_cell.length_c   1.000
_cell.angle_alpha   90.00
_cell.angle_beta   90.00
_cell.angle_gamma   90.00
#
_symmetry.space_group_name_H-M   'P 1'
#
loop_
_entity.id
_entity.type
_entity.pdbx_description
1 polymer ?
#
loop_
_entity_poly.entity_id
_entity_poly.type
_entity_poly.pdbx_seq_one_letter_code
_entity_poly.pdbx_strand_id
1 'polypeptide(L)'
;MQREGLYLVDIVEAARKIASYLEGVSPEVWAADSMRRDAVIWQLSIIGEAVGGISDETRASTPEIPWKLIRGLRNNVVHRYFSVDWKIVHIAATVNVPDLERQVRALLQYAHPDLFRRLEQEESRASADSSDDAHTEPSTSSDLH
;
A
#
# COMPACT_ATOMS: atom_id res chain seq x y z
N MET A 1 -5.89 18.00 11.50
CA MET A 1 -4.78 18.74 10.87
C MET A 1 -3.45 17.97 10.89
N GLN A 2 -2.55 18.08 11.89
CA GLN A 2 -1.24 17.38 11.79
C GLN A 2 -1.32 15.84 11.83
N ARG A 3 -2.15 15.27 12.72
CA ARG A 3 -2.38 13.81 12.78
C ARG A 3 -3.07 13.25 11.53
N GLU A 4 -3.90 14.06 10.88
CA GLU A 4 -4.64 13.65 9.70
C GLU A 4 -3.72 13.47 8.48
N GLY A 5 -2.75 14.38 8.30
CA GLY A 5 -1.71 14.21 7.30
C GLY A 5 -0.90 12.92 7.47
N LEU A 6 -0.69 12.45 8.71
CA LEU A 6 -0.02 11.16 8.96
C LEU A 6 -0.88 9.97 8.50
N TYR A 7 -2.21 10.02 8.70
CA TYR A 7 -3.09 8.98 8.17
C TYR A 7 -3.10 8.94 6.63
N LEU A 8 -3.03 10.10 5.98
CA LEU A 8 -2.92 10.16 4.52
C LEU A 8 -1.58 9.56 4.04
N VAL A 9 -0.49 9.80 4.77
CA VAL A 9 0.81 9.15 4.53
C VAL A 9 0.71 7.64 4.70
N ASP A 10 0.12 7.15 5.80
CA ASP A 10 -0.05 5.72 6.06
C ASP A 10 -0.80 5.01 4.92
N ILE A 11 -1.83 5.66 4.36
CA ILE A 11 -2.59 5.12 3.21
C ILE A 11 -1.69 4.98 1.98
N VAL A 12 -0.90 6.00 1.65
CA VAL A 12 -0.02 5.97 0.47
C VAL A 12 1.08 4.91 0.64
N GLU A 13 1.72 4.84 1.80
CA GLU A 13 2.75 3.83 2.06
C GLU A 13 2.20 2.40 2.03
N ALA A 14 1.03 2.17 2.63
CA ALA A 14 0.38 0.86 2.61
C ALA A 14 0.01 0.46 1.18
N ALA A 15 -0.49 1.40 0.37
CA ALA A 15 -0.79 1.16 -1.03
C ALA A 15 0.47 0.83 -1.86
N ARG A 16 1.58 1.54 -1.65
CA ARG A 16 2.87 1.25 -2.30
C ARG A 16 3.40 -0.13 -1.91
N LYS A 17 3.30 -0.52 -0.63
CA LYS A 17 3.66 -1.88 -0.17
C LYS A 17 2.81 -2.95 -0.87
N ILE A 18 1.50 -2.75 -0.95
CA ILE A 18 0.60 -3.66 -1.70
C ILE A 18 1.06 -3.79 -3.15
N ALA A 19 1.36 -2.67 -3.82
CA ALA A 19 1.83 -2.69 -5.20
C ALA A 19 3.13 -3.51 -5.34
N SER A 20 4.11 -3.29 -4.46
CA SER A 20 5.38 -4.04 -4.46
C SER A 20 5.18 -5.55 -4.25
N TYR A 21 4.22 -5.95 -3.40
CA TYR A 21 3.94 -7.37 -3.17
C TYR A 21 3.29 -8.05 -4.37
N LEU A 22 2.64 -7.30 -5.25
CA LEU A 22 1.89 -7.81 -6.40
C LEU A 22 2.64 -7.62 -7.73
N GLU A 23 3.81 -6.99 -7.70
CA GLU A 23 4.62 -6.79 -8.90
C GLU A 23 5.05 -8.14 -9.51
N GLY A 24 4.75 -8.32 -10.80
CA GLY A 24 5.07 -9.55 -11.53
C GLY A 24 4.33 -10.81 -11.05
N VAL A 25 3.33 -10.69 -10.18
CA VAL A 25 2.63 -11.85 -9.60
C VAL A 25 1.55 -12.35 -10.55
N SER A 26 1.63 -13.64 -10.91
CA SER A 26 0.58 -14.30 -11.69
C SER A 26 -0.62 -14.71 -10.80
N PRO A 27 -1.81 -14.94 -11.39
CA PRO A 27 -2.97 -15.42 -10.65
C PRO A 27 -2.72 -16.74 -9.89
N GLU A 28 -1.88 -17.62 -10.44
CA GLU A 28 -1.53 -18.92 -9.84
C GLU A 28 -0.62 -18.74 -8.62
N VAL A 29 0.35 -17.83 -8.71
CA VAL A 29 1.23 -17.47 -7.59
C VAL A 29 0.41 -16.81 -6.48
N TRP A 30 -0.46 -15.85 -6.81
CA TRP A 30 -1.42 -15.29 -5.86
C TRP A 30 -2.32 -16.38 -5.24
N ALA A 31 -2.70 -17.40 -6.03
CA ALA A 31 -3.57 -18.47 -5.57
C ALA A 31 -2.93 -19.34 -4.47
N ALA A 32 -1.62 -19.53 -4.55
CA ALA A 32 -0.86 -20.46 -3.71
C ALA A 32 -0.10 -19.78 -2.56
N ASP A 33 0.14 -18.47 -2.63
CA ASP A 33 0.99 -17.74 -1.68
C ASP A 33 0.17 -17.14 -0.52
N SER A 34 0.05 -17.88 0.58
CA SER A 34 -0.62 -17.41 1.79
C SER A 34 0.08 -16.22 2.45
N MET A 35 1.42 -16.20 2.43
CA MET A 35 2.18 -15.13 3.08
C MET A 35 1.95 -13.79 2.39
N ARG A 36 1.96 -13.77 1.05
CA ARG A 36 1.64 -12.57 0.26
C ARG A 36 0.21 -12.09 0.51
N ARG A 37 -0.75 -13.02 0.57
CA ARG A 37 -2.14 -12.70 0.89
C ARG A 37 -2.28 -12.06 2.27
N ASP A 38 -1.64 -12.62 3.28
CA ASP A 38 -1.65 -12.10 4.64
C ASP A 38 -0.99 -10.71 4.70
N ALA A 39 0.11 -10.52 3.96
CA ALA A 39 0.77 -9.21 3.84
C ALA A 39 -0.14 -8.15 3.19
N VAL A 40 -0.87 -8.50 2.12
CA VAL A 40 -1.85 -7.61 1.49
C VAL A 40 -3.00 -7.29 2.44
N ILE A 41 -3.52 -8.29 3.14
CA ILE A 41 -4.58 -8.15 4.15
C ILE A 41 -4.17 -7.19 5.28
N TRP A 42 -2.93 -7.31 5.73
CA TRP A 42 -2.38 -6.40 6.74
C TRP A 42 -2.36 -4.95 6.24
N GLN A 43 -1.85 -4.71 5.03
CA GLN A 43 -1.83 -3.35 4.47
C GLN A 43 -3.23 -2.79 4.21
N LEU A 44 -4.18 -3.61 3.76
CA LEU A 44 -5.59 -3.20 3.62
C LEU A 44 -6.21 -2.82 4.97
N SER A 45 -5.80 -3.48 6.06
CA SER A 45 -6.24 -3.15 7.41
C SER A 45 -5.68 -1.82 7.89
N ILE A 46 -4.40 -1.52 7.59
CA ILE A 46 -3.78 -0.21 7.85
C ILE A 46 -4.55 0.89 7.12
N ILE A 47 -4.85 0.70 5.83
CA ILE A 47 -5.64 1.66 5.04
C ILE A 47 -7.01 1.90 5.70
N GLY A 48 -7.71 0.83 6.09
CA GLY A 48 -9.01 0.94 6.75
C GLY A 48 -8.96 1.71 8.09
N GLU A 49 -7.90 1.49 8.88
CA GLU A 49 -7.68 2.21 10.14
C GLU A 49 -7.37 3.69 9.91
N ALA A 50 -6.45 3.99 8.99
CA ALA A 50 -6.05 5.36 8.65
C ALA A 50 -7.26 6.17 8.14
N VAL A 51 -8.11 5.57 7.30
CA VAL A 51 -9.37 6.19 6.87
C VAL A 51 -10.29 6.51 8.06
N GLY A 52 -10.31 5.67 9.10
CA GLY A 52 -11.05 5.93 10.33
C GLY A 52 -10.61 7.19 11.08
N GLY A 53 -9.36 7.61 10.87
CA GLY A 53 -8.76 8.81 11.43
C GLY A 53 -8.94 10.10 10.60
N ILE A 54 -9.48 10.00 9.38
CA ILE A 54 -9.75 11.16 8.51
C ILE A 54 -11.03 11.88 8.98
N SER A 55 -10.98 13.20 9.07
CA SER A 55 -12.08 14.06 9.51
C SER A 55 -13.28 13.98 8.57
N ASP A 56 -14.47 14.28 9.09
CA ASP A 56 -15.68 14.36 8.25
C ASP A 56 -15.57 15.50 7.22
N GLU A 57 -14.85 16.58 7.53
CA GLU A 57 -14.63 17.72 6.63
C GLU A 57 -13.83 17.30 5.39
N THR A 58 -12.68 16.64 5.58
CA THR A 58 -11.88 16.11 4.47
C THR A 58 -12.63 15.06 3.66
N ARG A 59 -13.43 14.21 4.33
CA ARG A 59 -14.27 13.23 3.64
C ARG A 59 -15.38 13.88 2.82
N ALA A 60 -15.93 14.99 3.29
CA ALA A 60 -16.95 15.74 2.57
C ALA A 60 -16.39 16.55 1.39
N SER A 61 -15.13 16.99 1.47
CA SER A 61 -14.46 17.71 0.38
C SER A 61 -13.92 16.80 -0.74
N THR A 62 -13.88 15.48 -0.50
CA THR A 62 -13.42 14.46 -1.47
C THR A 62 -14.44 13.31 -1.60
N PRO A 63 -15.68 13.59 -2.06
CA PRO A 63 -16.76 12.60 -2.12
C PRO A 63 -16.54 11.50 -3.17
N GLU A 64 -15.60 11.69 -4.11
CA GLU A 64 -15.18 10.71 -5.10
C GLU A 64 -14.48 9.49 -4.46
N ILE A 65 -13.84 9.69 -3.30
CA ILE A 65 -13.23 8.59 -2.55
C ILE A 65 -14.33 7.87 -1.76
N PRO A 66 -14.50 6.54 -1.91
CA PRO A 66 -15.55 5.78 -1.21
C PRO A 66 -15.19 5.51 0.26
N TRP A 67 -15.01 6.57 1.06
CA TRP A 67 -14.50 6.52 2.44
C TRP A 67 -15.24 5.52 3.35
N LYS A 68 -16.56 5.46 3.26
CA LYS A 68 -17.39 4.54 4.06
C LYS A 68 -17.07 3.07 3.75
N LEU A 69 -16.85 2.75 2.48
CA LEU A 69 -16.50 1.40 2.04
C LEU A 69 -15.09 1.04 2.54
N ILE A 70 -14.13 1.95 2.36
CA ILE A 70 -12.72 1.74 2.73
C ILE A 70 -12.57 1.57 4.25
N ARG A 71 -13.27 2.37 5.05
CA ARG A 71 -13.33 2.21 6.52
C ARG A 71 -13.84 0.82 6.92
N GLY A 72 -14.75 0.25 6.12
CA GLY A 72 -15.27 -1.09 6.30
C GLY A 72 -14.27 -2.22 6.01
N LEU A 73 -13.13 -1.94 5.36
CA LEU A 73 -12.12 -2.95 5.04
C LEU A 73 -11.53 -3.59 6.29
N ARG A 74 -11.16 -2.80 7.32
CA ARG A 74 -10.68 -3.31 8.60
C ARG A 74 -11.64 -4.34 9.18
N ASN A 75 -12.94 -4.03 9.16
CA ASN A 75 -13.97 -4.91 9.72
C ASN A 75 -14.23 -6.14 8.85
N ASN A 76 -14.27 -6.00 7.52
CA ASN A 76 -14.51 -7.14 6.62
C ASN A 76 -13.33 -8.13 6.62
N VAL A 77 -12.12 -7.61 6.54
CA VAL A 77 -10.89 -8.41 6.49
C VAL A 77 -10.67 -9.17 7.81
N VAL A 78 -10.92 -8.52 8.95
CA VAL A 78 -10.72 -9.13 10.27
C VAL A 78 -11.90 -10.01 10.69
N HIS A 79 -13.16 -9.68 10.37
CA HIS A 79 -14.31 -10.49 10.82
C HIS A 79 -14.71 -11.61 9.86
N ARG A 80 -14.28 -11.56 8.60
CA ARG A 80 -14.55 -12.62 7.62
C ARG A 80 -13.29 -13.35 7.18
N TYR A 81 -12.20 -13.30 7.96
CA TYR A 81 -10.92 -13.95 7.60
C TYR A 81 -11.08 -15.45 7.25
N PHE A 82 -12.05 -16.15 7.87
CA PHE A 82 -12.38 -17.55 7.60
C PHE A 82 -13.21 -17.78 6.32
N SER A 83 -13.64 -16.72 5.64
CA SER A 83 -14.43 -16.75 4.40
C SER A 83 -14.04 -15.59 3.47
N VAL A 84 -12.74 -15.26 3.44
CA VAL A 84 -12.21 -14.22 2.55
C VAL A 84 -12.30 -14.71 1.12
N ASP A 85 -13.02 -13.96 0.29
CA ASP A 85 -12.93 -14.13 -1.15
C ASP A 85 -11.64 -13.49 -1.66
N TRP A 86 -10.63 -14.34 -1.90
CA TRP A 86 -9.33 -13.91 -2.40
C TRP A 86 -9.37 -13.25 -3.77
N LYS A 87 -10.44 -13.45 -4.57
CA LYS A 87 -10.62 -12.72 -5.82
C LYS A 87 -11.02 -11.27 -5.54
N ILE A 88 -11.91 -11.05 -4.57
CA ILE A 88 -12.31 -9.70 -4.15
C ILE A 88 -11.11 -8.95 -3.56
N VAL A 89 -10.31 -9.61 -2.71
CA VAL A 89 -9.08 -9.01 -2.15
C VAL A 89 -8.10 -8.65 -3.26
N HIS A 90 -7.90 -9.53 -4.24
CA HIS A 90 -7.03 -9.25 -5.37
C HIS A 90 -7.52 -8.05 -6.19
N ILE A 91 -8.82 -7.94 -6.46
CA ILE A 91 -9.41 -6.77 -7.15
C ILE A 91 -9.19 -5.50 -6.33
N ALA A 92 -9.46 -5.56 -5.02
CA ALA A 92 -9.24 -4.41 -4.13
C ALA A 92 -7.77 -3.95 -4.21
N ALA A 93 -6.83 -4.89 -4.12
CA ALA A 93 -5.41 -4.61 -4.11
C ALA A 93 -4.84 -4.15 -5.47
N THR A 94 -5.36 -4.67 -6.58
CA THR A 94 -4.83 -4.37 -7.94
C THR A 94 -5.56 -3.24 -8.66
N VAL A 95 -6.80 -2.93 -8.28
CA VAL A 95 -7.63 -1.92 -8.96
C VAL A 95 -7.97 -0.77 -8.03
N ASN A 96 -8.55 -1.05 -6.86
CA ASN A 96 -9.07 0.00 -6.00
C ASN A 96 -7.98 0.72 -5.20
N VAL A 97 -6.99 -0.01 -4.70
CA VAL A 97 -5.88 0.56 -3.91
C VAL A 97 -5.00 1.51 -4.75
N PRO A 98 -4.59 1.18 -5.99
CA PRO A 98 -3.85 2.12 -6.83
C PRO A 98 -4.63 3.40 -7.16
N ASP A 99 -5.96 3.30 -7.29
CA ASP A 99 -6.80 4.47 -7.51
C ASP A 99 -6.92 5.35 -6.25
N LEU A 100 -7.09 4.71 -5.09
CA LEU A 100 -7.07 5.39 -3.79
C LEU A 100 -5.74 6.10 -3.55
N GLU A 101 -4.62 5.44 -3.84
CA GLU A 101 -3.28 5.99 -3.70
C GLU A 101 -3.13 7.30 -4.47
N ARG A 102 -3.54 7.34 -5.74
CA ARG A 102 -3.50 8.57 -6.55
C ARG A 102 -4.33 9.69 -5.94
N GLN A 103 -5.55 9.40 -5.51
CA GLN A 103 -6.47 10.40 -4.95
C GLN A 103 -5.95 10.95 -3.62
N VAL A 104 -5.48 10.07 -2.73
CA VAL A 104 -4.93 10.46 -1.42
C VAL A 104 -3.61 11.20 -1.57
N ARG A 105 -2.75 10.80 -2.52
CA ARG A 105 -1.51 11.50 -2.81
C ARG A 105 -1.76 12.93 -3.29
N ALA A 106 -2.74 13.14 -4.17
CA ALA A 106 -3.16 14.47 -4.61
C ALA A 106 -3.71 15.31 -3.44
N LEU A 107 -4.53 14.70 -2.58
CA LEU A 107 -5.04 15.35 -1.36
C LEU A 107 -3.90 15.74 -0.40
N LEU A 108 -2.92 14.85 -0.19
CA LEU A 108 -1.76 15.12 0.65
C LEU A 108 -0.92 16.27 0.08
N GLN A 109 -0.71 16.30 -1.25
CA GLN A 109 0.00 17.39 -1.91
C GLN A 109 -0.68 18.75 -1.71
N TYR A 110 -2.01 18.79 -1.77
CA TYR A 110 -2.79 20.02 -1.60
C TYR A 110 -2.88 20.47 -0.13
N ALA A 111 -3.24 19.55 0.78
CA ALA A 111 -3.54 19.88 2.17
C ALA A 111 -2.29 19.87 3.08
N HIS A 112 -1.26 19.10 2.74
CA HIS A 112 -0.05 18.90 3.56
C HIS A 112 1.23 18.80 2.71
N PRO A 113 1.61 19.87 1.98
CA PRO A 113 2.73 19.85 1.04
C PRO A 113 4.08 19.49 1.68
N ASP A 114 4.29 19.79 2.96
CA ASP A 114 5.52 19.42 3.69
C ASP A 114 5.63 17.91 3.90
N LEU A 115 4.53 17.25 4.27
CA LEU A 115 4.50 15.79 4.44
C LEU A 115 4.63 15.09 3.09
N PHE A 116 3.96 15.62 2.06
CA PHE A 116 4.10 15.13 0.69
C PHE A 116 5.57 15.15 0.24
N ARG A 117 6.28 16.28 0.40
CA ARG A 117 7.70 16.36 0.01
C ARG A 117 8.59 15.35 0.73
N ARG A 118 8.33 15.09 2.02
CA ARG A 118 9.08 14.10 2.79
C ARG A 118 8.85 12.68 2.29
N LEU A 119 7.59 12.33 2.05
CA LEU A 119 7.19 11.03 1.51
C LEU A 119 7.88 10.74 0.16
N GLU A 120 7.93 11.72 -0.74
CA GLU A 120 8.57 11.55 -2.05
C GLU A 120 10.10 11.46 -1.96
N GLN A 121 10.72 12.14 -0.99
CA GLN A 121 12.17 12.03 -0.73
C GLN A 121 12.54 10.65 -0.18
N GLU A 122 11.72 10.10 0.71
CA GLU A 122 11.91 8.76 1.28
C GLU A 122 11.77 7.68 0.20
N GLU A 123 10.78 7.79 -0.70
CA GLU A 123 10.64 6.89 -1.85
C GLU A 123 11.82 6.97 -2.82
N SER A 124 12.29 8.18 -3.13
CA SER A 124 13.45 8.39 -4.00
C SER A 124 14.72 7.77 -3.41
N ARG A 125 14.88 7.83 -2.08
CA ARG A 125 16.01 7.19 -1.38
C ARG A 125 15.89 5.67 -1.38
N ALA A 126 14.71 5.13 -1.09
CA ALA A 126 14.47 3.69 -1.11
C ALA A 126 14.70 3.08 -2.51
N SER A 127 14.39 3.84 -3.57
CA SER A 127 14.61 3.42 -4.96
C SER A 127 16.09 3.49 -5.37
N ALA A 128 16.87 4.40 -4.78
CA ALA A 128 18.32 4.47 -5.02
C ALA A 128 19.06 3.32 -4.30
N ASP A 129 18.66 2.99 -3.07
CA ASP A 129 19.28 1.94 -2.26
C ASP A 129 19.06 0.53 -2.87
N SER A 130 17.89 0.26 -3.45
CA SER A 130 17.62 -1.02 -4.12
C SER A 130 18.39 -1.23 -5.42
N SER A 131 18.95 -0.17 -6.01
CA SER A 131 19.72 -0.24 -7.26
C SER A 131 21.21 -0.53 -7.05
N ASP A 132 21.75 -0.27 -5.86
CA ASP A 132 23.17 -0.49 -5.52
C ASP A 132 23.46 -1.96 -5.12
N ASP A 133 22.45 -2.72 -4.67
CA ASP A 133 22.59 -4.13 -4.29
C ASP A 133 22.72 -5.10 -5.49
N ALA A 134 22.61 -4.60 -6.74
CA ALA A 134 22.69 -5.42 -7.94
C ALA A 134 24.14 -5.71 -8.42
N HIS A 135 25.19 -5.26 -7.71
CA HIS A 135 26.59 -5.43 -8.12
C HIS A 135 27.50 -5.93 -6.98
N THR A 136 27.30 -7.13 -6.44
CA THR A 136 28.39 -7.92 -5.85
C THR A 136 28.04 -9.41 -5.87
N GLU A 137 28.34 -10.11 -6.96
CA GLU A 137 28.73 -11.52 -6.86
C GLU A 137 30.26 -11.60 -6.97
N PRO A 138 30.97 -12.12 -5.96
CA PRO A 138 32.37 -12.42 -6.12
C PRO A 138 32.49 -13.66 -7.00
N SER A 139 33.06 -13.46 -8.19
CA SER A 139 33.55 -14.54 -9.04
C SER A 139 34.56 -15.38 -8.25
N THR A 140 34.10 -16.48 -7.65
CA THR A 140 34.99 -17.52 -7.15
C THR A 140 35.34 -18.43 -8.31
N SER A 141 36.36 -17.99 -9.05
CA SER A 141 37.25 -18.90 -9.77
C SER A 141 37.85 -19.85 -8.74
N SER A 142 37.54 -21.14 -8.86
CA SER A 142 38.38 -22.19 -8.28
C SER A 142 38.61 -23.22 -9.37
N ASP A 143 39.77 -23.05 -10.01
CA ASP A 143 40.48 -24.11 -10.70
C ASP A 143 40.51 -25.37 -9.82
N LEU A 144 40.15 -26.51 -10.40
CA LEU A 144 40.57 -27.81 -9.91
C LEU A 144 41.20 -28.55 -11.09
N HIS A 145 42.53 -28.55 -11.06
CA HIS A 145 43.38 -29.59 -11.62
C HIS A 145 43.19 -30.90 -10.85
#